data_AF-A0A941N875-F1
#
_entry.id   AF-A0A941N875-F1
#
_cell.length_a   1.000
_cell.length_b   1.000
_cell.length_c   1.000
_cell.angle_alpha   90.00
_cell.angle_beta   90.00
_cell.angle_gamma   90.00
#
_symmetry.space_group_name_H-M   'P 1'
#
loop_
_entity.id
_entity.type
_entity.pdbx_description
1 polymer ?
#
loop_
_entity_poly.entity_id
_entity_poly.type
_entity_poly.pdbx_seq_one_letter_code
_entity_poly.pdbx_strand_id
1 'polypeptide(L)'
;MAGDMSAADVKKIHDYTLSMDKIHAMQAALADFKALEKKDPAFKAEAEADDGDDNDHDSIAQLEAKMDKHPRLIAIYRKHGLSDADIILMPLALMGAGVAVQYPKAAASLADQTSPQQIAFFKAHQAELKSMSWGAGKGQ
;
A
#
# COMPACT_ATOMS: atom_id res chain seq x y z
N MET A 1 4.54 15.58 19.27
CA MET A 1 5.41 15.63 18.08
C MET A 1 4.74 14.75 17.04
N ALA A 2 4.12 15.36 16.04
CA ALA A 2 3.44 14.65 14.97
C ALA A 2 4.52 14.04 14.05
N GLY A 3 4.38 12.77 13.67
CA GLY A 3 5.23 12.16 12.64
C GLY A 3 4.89 12.79 11.30
N ASP A 4 5.64 13.84 10.96
CA ASP A 4 5.68 14.42 9.62
C ASP A 4 6.53 13.46 8.78
N MET A 5 5.95 12.83 7.76
CA MET A 5 6.73 12.06 6.78
C MET A 5 7.91 12.91 6.33
N SER A 6 9.12 12.36 6.45
CA SER A 6 10.32 13.13 6.11
C SER A 6 10.30 13.51 4.63
N ALA A 7 10.98 14.61 4.26
CA ALA A 7 11.09 15.01 2.86
C ALA A 7 11.69 13.88 1.97
N ALA A 8 12.52 13.01 2.55
CA ALA A 8 13.03 11.83 1.87
C ALA A 8 11.95 10.78 1.60
N ASP A 9 11.03 10.58 2.55
CA ASP A 9 9.92 9.63 2.39
C ASP A 9 8.90 10.14 1.39
N VAL A 10 8.55 11.43 1.48
CA VAL A 10 7.71 12.13 0.50
C VAL A 10 8.26 11.95 -0.91
N LYS A 11 9.57 12.13 -1.08
CA LYS A 11 10.24 11.94 -2.37
C LYS A 11 10.16 10.49 -2.86
N LYS A 12 10.36 9.49 -1.99
CA LYS A 12 10.24 8.07 -2.37
C LYS A 12 8.84 7.74 -2.89
N ILE A 13 7.80 8.27 -2.25
CA ILE A 13 6.41 8.08 -2.69
C ILE A 13 6.18 8.77 -4.03
N HIS A 14 6.61 10.03 -4.18
CA HIS A 14 6.46 10.79 -5.41
C HIS A 14 7.14 10.12 -6.61
N ASP A 15 8.36 9.61 -6.43
CA ASP A 15 9.17 8.97 -7.47
C ASP A 15 8.75 7.53 -7.77
N TYR A 16 7.87 6.94 -6.96
CA TYR A 16 7.40 5.57 -7.15
C TYR A 16 6.55 5.43 -8.42
N THR A 17 6.91 4.45 -9.27
CA THR A 17 6.19 4.20 -10.53
C THR A 17 5.12 3.13 -10.34
N LEU A 18 3.86 3.53 -10.52
CA LEU A 18 2.71 2.63 -10.55
C LEU A 18 2.68 1.83 -11.87
N SER A 19 2.31 0.55 -11.76
CA SER A 19 2.09 -0.32 -12.92
C SER A 19 1.03 -1.36 -12.61
N MET A 20 0.26 -1.77 -13.62
CA MET A 20 -0.79 -2.78 -13.45
C MET A 20 -0.23 -4.17 -13.10
N ASP A 21 0.95 -4.51 -13.62
CA ASP A 21 1.65 -5.76 -13.30
C ASP A 21 1.87 -5.92 -11.79
N LYS A 22 2.46 -4.90 -11.14
CA LYS A 22 2.66 -4.89 -9.70
C LYS A 22 1.35 -4.89 -8.91
N ILE A 23 0.31 -4.22 -9.43
CA ILE A 23 -1.00 -4.17 -8.79
C ILE A 23 -1.68 -5.55 -8.84
N HIS A 24 -1.59 -6.26 -9.96
CA HIS A 24 -2.08 -7.63 -10.08
C HIS A 24 -1.29 -8.59 -9.18
N ALA A 25 0.02 -8.44 -9.11
CA ALA A 25 0.86 -9.19 -8.17
C ALA A 25 0.45 -8.93 -6.71
N MET A 26 0.17 -7.68 -6.35
CA MET A 26 -0.33 -7.29 -5.02
C MET A 26 -1.68 -7.93 -4.72
N GLN A 27 -2.60 -7.92 -5.68
CA GLN A 27 -3.90 -8.56 -5.54
C GLN A 27 -3.78 -10.08 -5.36
N ALA A 28 -2.90 -10.74 -6.12
CA ALA A 28 -2.64 -12.17 -5.99
C ALA A 28 -2.02 -12.50 -4.62
N ALA A 29 -1.08 -11.68 -4.15
CA ALA A 29 -0.49 -11.81 -2.82
C ALA A 29 -1.55 -11.66 -1.71
N LEU A 30 -2.45 -10.69 -1.82
CA LEU A 30 -3.55 -10.51 -0.86
C LEU A 30 -4.55 -11.68 -0.87
N ALA A 31 -4.78 -12.30 -2.01
CA ALA A 31 -5.60 -13.51 -2.11
C ALA A 31 -4.94 -14.71 -1.42
N ASP A 32 -3.64 -14.92 -1.64
CA ASP A 32 -2.85 -15.95 -0.97
C ASP A 32 -2.79 -15.70 0.54
N PHE A 33 -2.62 -14.44 0.96
CA PHE A 33 -2.67 -14.01 2.36
C PHE A 33 -3.99 -14.40 3.02
N LYS A 34 -5.14 -14.03 2.42
CA LYS A 34 -6.46 -14.40 2.94
C LYS A 34 -6.69 -15.91 2.96
N ALA A 35 -6.17 -16.62 1.97
CA ALA A 35 -6.28 -18.08 1.93
C ALA A 35 -5.47 -18.73 3.06
N LEU A 36 -4.30 -18.17 3.40
CA LEU A 36 -3.47 -18.64 4.49
C LEU A 36 -4.10 -18.30 5.85
N GLU A 37 -4.59 -17.09 6.03
CA GLU A 37 -5.28 -16.64 7.25
C GLU A 37 -6.46 -17.57 7.62
N LYS A 38 -7.23 -18.02 6.63
CA LYS A 38 -8.34 -18.98 6.83
C LYS A 38 -7.89 -20.38 7.23
N LYS A 39 -6.68 -20.78 6.82
CA LYS A 39 -6.15 -22.14 7.01
C LYS A 39 -5.23 -22.25 8.23
N ASP A 40 -4.63 -21.15 8.65
CA ASP A 40 -3.66 -21.07 9.72
C ASP A 40 -4.07 -19.98 10.72
N PRO A 41 -4.78 -20.34 11.81
CA PRO A 41 -5.19 -19.38 12.84
C PRO A 41 -4.00 -18.77 13.59
N ALA A 42 -2.82 -19.42 13.61
CA ALA A 42 -1.62 -18.83 14.19
C ALA A 42 -1.06 -17.71 13.29
N PHE A 43 -1.12 -17.89 11.96
CA PHE A 43 -0.83 -16.82 11.01
C PHE A 43 -1.80 -15.65 11.15
N LYS A 44 -3.09 -15.95 11.33
CA LYS A 44 -4.09 -14.91 11.59
C LYS A 44 -3.75 -14.09 12.85
N ALA A 45 -3.45 -14.78 13.95
CA ALA A 45 -3.07 -14.11 15.20
C ALA A 45 -1.78 -13.29 15.06
N GLU A 46 -0.80 -13.75 14.27
CA GLU A 46 0.43 -12.99 13.94
C GLU A 46 0.12 -11.72 13.14
N ALA A 47 -0.78 -11.80 12.17
CA ALA A 47 -1.18 -10.63 11.37
C ALA A 47 -1.99 -9.61 12.19
N GLU A 48 -2.88 -10.08 13.07
CA GLU A 48 -3.70 -9.21 13.93
C GLU A 48 -2.94 -8.64 15.14
N ALA A 49 -1.75 -9.18 15.47
CA ALA A 49 -0.99 -8.77 16.65
C ALA A 49 -0.34 -7.38 16.53
N ASP A 50 -0.18 -6.84 15.31
CA ASP A 50 0.46 -5.53 15.06
C ASP A 50 -0.55 -4.43 14.65
N ASP A 51 -1.82 -4.79 14.38
CA ASP A 51 -2.94 -3.89 14.00
C ASP A 51 -3.30 -2.87 15.11
N GLY A 52 -2.72 -3.00 16.31
CA GLY A 52 -2.96 -2.12 17.45
C GLY A 52 -2.12 -0.84 17.48
N ASP A 53 -1.15 -0.68 16.57
CA ASP A 53 -0.27 0.49 16.47
C ASP A 53 -0.33 1.12 15.08
N ASP A 54 -1.53 1.24 14.50
CA ASP A 54 -1.76 2.04 13.29
C ASP A 54 -1.61 3.53 13.63
N ASN A 55 -0.36 3.99 13.70
CA ASN A 55 -0.06 5.40 13.62
C ASN A 55 -0.01 5.75 12.13
N ASP A 56 -1.03 6.47 11.63
CA ASP A 56 -1.09 7.12 10.29
C ASP A 56 0.12 8.05 9.96
N HIS A 57 1.12 8.08 10.85
CA HIS A 57 2.29 8.95 10.88
C HIS A 57 3.62 8.19 10.81
N ASP A 58 3.60 6.87 10.57
CA ASP A 58 4.84 6.12 10.44
C ASP A 58 5.64 6.54 9.21
N SER A 59 6.93 6.78 9.42
CA SER A 59 7.91 6.98 8.35
C SER A 59 8.08 5.67 7.57
N ILE A 60 8.56 5.74 6.32
CA ILE A 60 8.79 4.51 5.52
C ILE A 60 9.74 3.55 6.24
N ALA A 61 10.77 4.06 6.92
CA ALA A 61 11.69 3.24 7.70
C ALA A 61 10.99 2.49 8.86
N GLN A 62 9.94 3.08 9.46
CA GLN A 62 9.15 2.43 10.49
C GLN A 62 8.23 1.36 9.89
N LEU A 63 7.64 1.64 8.72
CA LEU A 63 6.87 0.66 7.96
C LEU A 63 7.74 -0.54 7.54
N GLU A 64 8.96 -0.29 7.05
CA GLU A 64 9.96 -1.33 6.73
C GLU A 64 10.29 -2.16 7.98
N ALA A 65 10.57 -1.51 9.12
CA ALA A 65 10.87 -2.20 10.37
C ALA A 65 9.69 -3.01 10.91
N LYS A 66 8.44 -2.56 10.72
CA LYS A 66 7.24 -3.33 11.04
C LYS A 66 7.15 -4.58 10.18
N MET A 67 7.40 -4.46 8.88
CA MET A 67 7.39 -5.61 7.98
C MET A 67 8.43 -6.67 8.37
N ASP A 68 9.63 -6.26 8.81
CA ASP A 68 10.69 -7.19 9.28
C ASP A 68 10.23 -8.11 10.42
N LYS A 69 9.23 -7.68 11.21
CA LYS A 69 8.63 -8.49 12.28
C LYS A 69 7.70 -9.58 11.77
N HIS A 70 7.26 -9.50 10.51
CA HIS A 70 6.33 -10.44 9.88
C HIS A 70 6.95 -11.13 8.66
N PRO A 71 8.01 -11.95 8.84
CA PRO A 71 8.71 -12.59 7.72
C PRO A 71 7.81 -13.51 6.90
N ARG A 72 6.78 -14.12 7.51
CA ARG A 72 5.79 -14.95 6.81
C ARG A 72 4.91 -14.11 5.87
N LEU A 73 4.53 -12.92 6.30
CA LEU A 73 3.75 -11.98 5.50
C LEU A 73 4.58 -11.49 4.31
N ILE A 74 5.82 -11.04 4.54
CA ILE A 74 6.75 -10.62 3.47
C ILE A 74 6.94 -11.75 2.45
N ALA A 75 7.12 -12.99 2.90
CA ALA A 75 7.36 -14.14 2.02
C ALA A 75 6.23 -14.35 1.01
N ILE A 76 4.98 -14.05 1.38
CA ILE A 76 3.84 -14.14 0.46
C ILE A 76 4.00 -13.12 -0.67
N TYR A 77 4.24 -11.85 -0.34
CA TYR A 77 4.40 -10.81 -1.35
C TYR A 77 5.63 -11.05 -2.25
N ARG A 78 6.77 -11.45 -1.67
CA ARG A 78 7.98 -11.77 -2.44
C ARG A 78 7.78 -12.95 -3.41
N LYS A 79 6.94 -13.93 -3.07
CA LYS A 79 6.57 -15.04 -3.98
C LYS A 79 5.87 -14.54 -5.26
N HIS A 80 5.19 -13.39 -5.19
CA HIS A 80 4.55 -12.74 -6.33
C HIS A 80 5.44 -11.71 -7.02
N GLY A 81 6.74 -11.67 -6.70
CA GLY A 81 7.71 -10.79 -7.35
C GLY A 81 7.69 -9.34 -6.83
N LEU A 82 6.99 -9.08 -5.72
CA LEU A 82 6.98 -7.76 -5.09
C LEU A 82 8.20 -7.59 -4.20
N SER A 83 8.83 -6.42 -4.31
CA SER A 83 9.85 -5.97 -3.37
C SER A 83 9.24 -5.37 -2.11
N ASP A 84 10.04 -5.25 -1.05
CA ASP A 84 9.61 -4.63 0.21
C ASP A 84 9.13 -3.19 -0.03
N ALA A 85 9.80 -2.46 -0.92
CA ALA A 85 9.41 -1.12 -1.33
C ALA A 85 8.08 -1.11 -2.08
N ASP A 86 7.78 -2.10 -2.92
CA ASP A 86 6.48 -2.17 -3.63
C ASP A 86 5.32 -2.36 -2.64
N ILE A 87 5.53 -3.13 -1.58
CA ILE A 87 4.47 -3.42 -0.59
C ILE A 87 4.09 -2.15 0.18
N ILE A 88 5.08 -1.30 0.48
CA ILE A 88 4.90 -0.07 1.26
C ILE A 88 4.49 1.12 0.37
N LEU A 89 5.22 1.35 -0.72
CA LEU A 89 5.06 2.55 -1.55
C LEU A 89 3.85 2.49 -2.47
N MET A 90 3.47 1.29 -2.94
CA MET A 90 2.38 1.16 -3.90
C MET A 90 1.02 1.59 -3.32
N PRO A 91 0.61 1.15 -2.12
CA PRO A 91 -0.63 1.62 -1.51
C PRO A 91 -0.63 3.13 -1.25
N LEU A 92 0.50 3.68 -0.78
CA LEU A 92 0.64 5.12 -0.51
C LEU A 92 0.51 5.96 -1.79
N ALA A 93 1.22 5.56 -2.86
CA ALA A 93 1.15 6.23 -4.15
C ALA A 93 -0.25 6.10 -4.81
N LEU A 94 -0.90 4.93 -4.69
CA LEU A 94 -2.27 4.74 -5.18
C LEU A 94 -3.28 5.59 -4.41
N MET A 95 -3.14 5.69 -3.09
CA MET A 95 -4.00 6.50 -2.24
C MET A 95 -3.88 7.98 -2.62
N GLY A 96 -2.66 8.52 -2.69
CA GLY A 96 -2.41 9.90 -3.08
C GLY A 96 -2.98 10.24 -4.47
N ALA A 97 -2.71 9.38 -5.46
CA ALA A 97 -3.26 9.53 -6.80
C ALA A 97 -4.79 9.44 -6.82
N GLY A 98 -5.37 8.49 -6.07
CA GLY A 98 -6.81 8.31 -5.96
C GLY A 98 -7.51 9.52 -5.34
N VAL A 99 -6.94 10.11 -4.28
CA VAL A 99 -7.44 11.33 -3.65
C VAL A 99 -7.33 12.51 -4.60
N ALA A 100 -6.18 12.71 -5.26
CA ALA A 100 -5.99 13.81 -6.20
C ALA A 100 -6.97 13.75 -7.39
N VAL A 101 -7.31 12.55 -7.86
CA VAL A 101 -8.30 12.34 -8.93
C VAL A 101 -9.73 12.59 -8.46
N GLN A 102 -10.10 12.10 -7.27
CA GLN A 102 -11.46 12.21 -6.73
C GLN A 102 -11.76 13.60 -6.17
N TYR A 103 -10.76 14.27 -5.63
CA TYR A 103 -10.85 15.58 -4.98
C TYR A 103 -9.82 16.54 -5.59
N PRO A 104 -10.11 17.14 -6.76
CA PRO A 104 -9.16 18.03 -7.44
C PRO A 104 -8.68 19.21 -6.59
N LYS A 105 -9.48 19.64 -5.60
CA LYS A 105 -9.10 20.68 -4.63
C LYS A 105 -7.97 20.25 -3.69
N ALA A 106 -7.83 18.95 -3.43
CA ALA A 106 -6.76 18.38 -2.61
C ALA A 106 -5.47 18.12 -3.43
N ALA A 107 -5.55 18.09 -4.76
CA ALA A 107 -4.40 17.78 -5.61
C ALA A 107 -3.23 18.75 -5.40
N ALA A 108 -3.50 20.04 -5.15
CA ALA A 108 -2.45 21.03 -4.87
C ALA A 108 -1.72 20.74 -3.55
N SER A 109 -2.44 20.27 -2.53
CA SER A 109 -1.86 19.89 -1.23
C SER A 109 -1.09 18.57 -1.26
N LEU A 110 -1.29 17.76 -2.31
CA LEU A 110 -0.64 16.47 -2.49
C LEU A 110 0.51 16.51 -3.50
N ALA A 111 0.78 17.66 -4.11
CA ALA A 111 1.73 17.77 -5.23
C ALA A 111 3.16 17.31 -4.87
N ASP A 112 3.58 17.49 -3.61
CA ASP A 112 4.88 17.03 -3.14
C ASP A 112 4.96 15.50 -2.98
N GLN A 113 3.82 14.83 -2.73
CA GLN A 113 3.74 13.40 -2.45
C GLN A 113 3.24 12.59 -3.65
N THR A 114 2.48 13.20 -4.56
CA THR A 114 1.80 12.54 -5.67
C THR A 114 2.24 13.15 -6.99
N SER A 115 2.90 12.34 -7.83
CA SER A 115 3.39 12.82 -9.12
C SER A 115 2.28 12.87 -10.18
N PRO A 116 2.40 13.73 -11.21
CA PRO A 116 1.47 13.77 -12.32
C PRO A 116 1.31 12.42 -13.03
N GLN A 117 2.38 11.62 -13.10
CA GLN A 117 2.36 10.28 -13.69
C GLN A 117 1.46 9.33 -12.89
N GLN A 118 1.50 9.38 -11.56
CA GLN A 118 0.63 8.56 -10.71
C GLN A 118 -0.84 8.96 -10.87
N ILE A 119 -1.13 10.27 -10.93
CA ILE A 119 -2.48 10.79 -11.21
C ILE A 119 -2.96 10.30 -12.57
N ALA A 120 -2.13 10.41 -13.61
CA ALA A 120 -2.47 9.95 -14.95
C ALA A 120 -2.72 8.44 -14.99
N PHE A 121 -1.87 7.64 -14.32
CA PHE A 121 -2.04 6.20 -14.17
C PHE A 121 -3.38 5.86 -13.51
N PHE A 122 -3.70 6.49 -12.37
CA PHE A 122 -4.96 6.23 -11.67
C PHE A 122 -6.16 6.59 -12.53
N LYS A 123 -6.12 7.70 -13.28
CA LYS A 123 -7.20 8.06 -14.22
C LYS A 123 -7.36 7.02 -15.33
N ALA A 124 -6.26 6.55 -15.91
CA ALA A 124 -6.28 5.58 -17.01
C ALA A 124 -6.82 4.21 -16.57
N HIS A 125 -6.58 3.82 -15.32
CA HIS A 125 -6.96 2.51 -14.78
C HIS A 125 -8.08 2.56 -13.74
N GLN A 126 -8.79 3.69 -13.61
CA GLN A 126 -9.71 3.93 -12.51
C GLN A 126 -10.79 2.86 -12.39
N ALA A 127 -11.36 2.42 -13.51
CA ALA A 127 -12.41 1.39 -13.52
C ALA A 127 -11.89 0.06 -12.96
N GLU A 128 -10.68 -0.34 -13.36
CA GLU A 128 -10.08 -1.59 -12.92
C GLU A 128 -9.70 -1.51 -11.43
N LEU A 129 -9.01 -0.44 -11.01
CA LEU A 129 -8.59 -0.23 -9.62
C LEU A 129 -9.79 -0.18 -8.66
N LYS A 130 -10.93 0.38 -9.07
CA LYS A 130 -12.16 0.39 -8.27
C LYS A 130 -12.85 -0.97 -8.19
N SER A 131 -12.67 -1.82 -9.20
CA SER A 131 -13.23 -3.17 -9.22
C SER A 131 -12.40 -4.19 -8.44
N MET A 132 -11.15 -3.85 -8.10
CA MET A 132 -10.24 -4.73 -7.37
C MET A 132 -10.64 -4.89 -5.91
N SER A 133 -10.50 -6.12 -5.39
CA SER A 133 -10.67 -6.42 -3.97
C SER A 133 -9.34 -6.22 -3.23
N TRP A 134 -9.18 -5.07 -2.59
CA TRP A 134 -7.93 -4.61 -1.94
C TRP A 134 -7.68 -5.20 -0.54
N GLY A 135 -8.27 -6.35 -0.20
CA GLY A 135 -7.91 -7.04 1.05
C GLY A 135 -8.55 -6.46 2.33
N ALA A 136 -8.69 -5.15 2.49
CA ALA A 136 -9.16 -4.53 3.74
C ALA A 136 -10.71 -4.53 3.91
N GLY A 137 -11.17 -5.11 5.02
CA GLY A 137 -12.42 -4.89 5.77
C GLY A 137 -13.73 -4.45 5.09
N LYS A 138 -14.73 -5.35 5.17
CA LYS A 138 -16.21 -5.15 5.20
C LYS A 138 -16.90 -4.53 3.97
N GLY A 139 -17.25 -5.40 3.03
CA GLY A 139 -18.53 -5.33 2.31
C GLY A 139 -19.50 -6.35 2.93
N GLN A 140 -20.69 -5.89 3.26
CA GLN A 140 -21.78 -6.56 4.01
C GLN A 140 -22.12 -7.98 3.55
#